data_AF-A0A1I8D6N3-F1
#
_entry.id   AF-A0A1I8D6N3-F1
#
_cell.length_a   1.000
_cell.length_b   1.000
_cell.length_c   1.000
_cell.angle_alpha   90.00
_cell.angle_beta   90.00
_cell.angle_gamma   90.00
#
_symmetry.space_group_name_H-M   'P 1'
#
loop_
_entity.id
_entity.type
_entity.pdbx_description
1 polymer ?
#
loop_
_entity_poly.entity_id
_entity_poly.type
_entity_poly.pdbx_seq_one_letter_code
_entity_poly.pdbx_strand_id
1 'polypeptide(L)'
;MSGIVLIPLANMKKDKFFKFYSKLSNDDQSRPMLSAGGNNHEAPKEHMHMFAHMKIARNSINLFMINFVTFACFPSILNEIEPSQESASYYLIVPKNCFSVVTTFLVFGIFMLLGNILANHIKINEKIVWIPSVARILFIPFFFFCNYRTNVRTFPVFVTNQWILISTVGLFGISGGYLSSLSITYSTKTVSLSKSHVVFMLTSFIGSLGTVIGYIFTSTLIDIIDNCGPLTALQLSGKPIIETIANVTELITSNVTEIINVNNISDAINTTMQTTINSTLL
;
A
#
# COMPACT_ATOMS: atom_id res chain seq x y z
N MET A 1 -19.33 -7.17 26.14
CA MET A 1 -19.21 -6.72 24.73
C MET A 1 -20.06 -7.51 23.73
N SER A 2 -20.61 -8.68 24.07
CA SER A 2 -21.38 -9.53 23.14
C SER A 2 -22.78 -9.01 22.76
N GLY A 3 -23.39 -8.13 23.57
CA GLY A 3 -24.75 -7.61 23.34
C GLY A 3 -24.88 -6.59 22.21
N ILE A 4 -23.81 -5.82 21.92
CA ILE A 4 -23.83 -4.76 20.90
C ILE A 4 -23.82 -5.34 19.48
N VAL A 5 -23.30 -6.56 19.30
CA VAL A 5 -23.23 -7.24 17.99
C VAL A 5 -24.51 -8.05 17.69
N LEU A 6 -25.23 -8.52 18.71
CA LEU A 6 -26.44 -9.33 18.55
C LEU A 6 -27.65 -8.53 18.05
N ILE A 7 -27.77 -7.26 18.44
CA ILE A 7 -28.89 -6.38 18.06
C ILE A 7 -28.90 -6.11 16.54
N PRO A 8 -27.77 -5.78 15.89
CA PRO A 8 -27.68 -5.71 14.43
C PRO A 8 -28.00 -7.04 13.74
N LEU A 9 -27.47 -8.17 14.24
CA LEU A 9 -27.66 -9.49 13.62
C LEU A 9 -29.12 -9.95 13.61
N ALA A 10 -29.89 -9.64 14.66
CA ALA A 10 -31.32 -9.94 14.73
C ALA A 10 -32.14 -9.10 13.74
N ASN A 11 -31.75 -7.84 13.54
CA ASN A 11 -32.42 -6.93 12.60
C ASN A 11 -32.06 -7.24 11.13
N MET A 12 -30.86 -7.78 10.87
CA MET A 12 -30.44 -8.14 9.51
C MET A 12 -31.37 -9.14 8.83
N LYS A 13 -31.92 -10.14 9.55
CA LYS A 13 -32.85 -11.11 8.94
C LYS A 13 -34.18 -10.52 8.47
N LYS A 14 -34.56 -9.33 8.97
CA LYS A 14 -35.81 -8.64 8.61
C LYS A 14 -35.66 -7.72 7.41
N ASP A 15 -34.44 -7.25 7.11
CA ASP A 15 -34.21 -6.33 6.01
C ASP A 15 -34.44 -6.95 4.63
N LYS A 16 -35.18 -6.22 3.78
CA LYS A 16 -35.42 -6.60 2.38
C LYS A 16 -34.12 -6.83 1.62
N PHE A 17 -33.06 -6.11 1.98
CA PHE A 17 -31.73 -6.24 1.42
C PHE A 17 -31.12 -7.61 1.75
N PHE A 18 -31.13 -8.03 3.01
CA PHE A 18 -30.61 -9.34 3.40
C PHE A 18 -31.38 -10.48 2.73
N LYS A 19 -32.71 -10.37 2.63
CA LYS A 19 -33.53 -11.36 1.91
C LYS A 19 -33.22 -11.41 0.42
N PHE A 20 -32.92 -10.27 -0.21
CA PHE A 20 -32.51 -10.24 -1.62
C PHE A 20 -31.15 -10.93 -1.82
N TYR A 21 -30.15 -10.64 -0.99
CA TYR A 21 -28.82 -11.25 -1.09
C TYR A 21 -28.80 -12.71 -0.67
N SER A 22 -29.57 -13.13 0.34
CA SER A 22 -29.69 -14.54 0.70
C SER A 22 -30.41 -15.34 -0.39
N LYS A 23 -31.44 -14.76 -1.02
CA LYS A 23 -32.12 -15.37 -2.16
C LYS A 23 -31.20 -15.46 -3.38
N LEU A 24 -30.41 -14.43 -3.67
CA LEU A 24 -29.44 -14.43 -4.76
C LEU A 24 -28.28 -15.41 -4.52
N SER A 25 -27.77 -15.50 -3.29
CA SER A 25 -26.75 -16.49 -2.91
C SER A 25 -27.27 -17.92 -3.02
N ASN A 26 -28.50 -18.16 -2.54
CA ASN A 26 -29.12 -19.47 -2.63
C ASN A 26 -29.45 -19.82 -4.08
N ASP A 27 -29.86 -18.87 -4.92
CA ASP A 27 -30.16 -19.10 -6.35
C ASP A 27 -28.88 -19.37 -7.17
N ASP A 28 -27.77 -18.69 -6.87
CA ASP A 28 -26.45 -18.93 -7.47
C ASP A 28 -25.87 -20.30 -7.03
N GLN A 29 -26.14 -20.73 -5.80
CA GLN A 29 -25.77 -22.06 -5.27
C GLN A 29 -26.71 -23.19 -5.76
N SER A 30 -27.98 -22.85 -6.05
CA SER A 30 -28.99 -23.78 -6.56
C SER A 30 -28.88 -24.01 -8.06
N ARG A 31 -28.13 -23.18 -8.80
CA ARG A 31 -27.65 -23.53 -10.13
C ARG A 31 -26.72 -24.73 -9.93
N PRO A 32 -27.14 -25.96 -10.32
CA PRO A 32 -26.22 -27.06 -10.36
C PRO A 32 -25.06 -26.64 -11.26
N MET A 33 -23.92 -27.27 -11.12
CA MET A 33 -22.90 -27.26 -12.17
C MET A 33 -23.53 -27.82 -13.47
N LEU A 34 -24.30 -27.00 -14.18
CA LEU A 34 -24.99 -27.32 -15.42
C LEU A 34 -23.96 -27.20 -16.54
N SER A 35 -22.98 -28.09 -16.47
CA SER A 35 -22.14 -28.52 -17.58
C SER A 35 -21.61 -29.92 -17.29
N ALA A 36 -22.53 -30.87 -17.08
CA ALA A 36 -22.29 -32.30 -17.21
C ALA A 36 -23.61 -32.97 -17.59
N GLY A 37 -24.07 -32.75 -18.82
CA GLY A 37 -25.19 -33.50 -19.40
C GLY A 37 -26.10 -32.68 -20.32
N GLY A 38 -25.97 -32.91 -21.62
CA GLY A 38 -27.12 -32.97 -22.54
C GLY A 38 -27.47 -31.73 -23.37
N ASN A 39 -26.91 -31.70 -24.59
CA ASN A 39 -27.49 -31.28 -25.86
C ASN A 39 -27.47 -29.78 -26.28
N ASN A 40 -26.52 -29.51 -27.18
CA ASN A 40 -26.64 -28.76 -28.45
C ASN A 40 -26.95 -27.26 -28.38
N HIS A 41 -25.96 -26.50 -27.92
CA HIS A 41 -25.46 -25.27 -28.55
C HIS A 41 -24.09 -24.94 -27.95
N GLU A 42 -23.03 -25.56 -28.46
CA GLU A 42 -21.66 -25.31 -28.02
C GLU A 42 -21.09 -24.05 -28.68
N ALA A 43 -21.02 -22.96 -27.91
CA ALA A 43 -19.94 -21.96 -27.88
C ALA A 43 -20.17 -20.96 -26.72
N PRO A 44 -19.16 -20.47 -25.99
CA PRO A 44 -18.01 -21.17 -25.43
C PRO A 44 -17.87 -20.86 -23.93
N LYS A 45 -18.21 -21.81 -23.05
CA LYS A 45 -18.10 -21.61 -21.59
C LYS A 45 -16.65 -21.44 -21.12
N GLU A 46 -15.67 -22.01 -21.83
CA GLU A 46 -14.25 -21.90 -21.48
C GLU A 46 -13.68 -20.50 -21.70
N HIS A 47 -14.05 -19.84 -22.81
CA HIS A 47 -13.58 -18.47 -23.08
C HIS A 47 -14.07 -17.49 -22.01
N MET A 48 -15.29 -17.66 -21.48
CA MET A 48 -15.84 -16.78 -20.46
C MET A 48 -15.06 -16.82 -19.13
N HIS A 49 -14.54 -17.99 -18.74
CA HIS A 49 -13.69 -18.12 -17.56
C HIS A 49 -12.32 -17.45 -17.78
N MET A 50 -11.68 -17.68 -18.92
CA MET A 50 -10.40 -17.08 -19.24
C MET A 50 -10.48 -15.54 -19.27
N PHE A 51 -11.53 -14.99 -19.89
CA PHE A 51 -11.76 -13.54 -19.90
C PHE A 51 -12.01 -12.95 -18.51
N ALA A 52 -12.67 -13.70 -17.61
CA ALA A 52 -12.86 -13.28 -16.23
C ALA A 52 -11.53 -13.24 -15.47
N HIS A 53 -10.68 -14.26 -15.60
CA HIS A 53 -9.34 -14.28 -14.99
C HIS A 53 -8.44 -13.13 -15.47
N MET A 54 -8.46 -12.83 -16.77
CA MET A 54 -7.71 -11.69 -17.32
C MET A 54 -8.19 -10.34 -16.77
N LYS A 55 -9.50 -10.14 -16.61
CA LYS A 55 -10.06 -8.92 -16.03
C LYS A 55 -9.67 -8.75 -14.56
N ILE A 56 -9.75 -9.83 -13.78
CA ILE A 56 -9.31 -9.85 -12.38
C ILE A 56 -7.82 -9.49 -12.31
N ALA A 57 -6.98 -10.16 -13.10
CA ALA A 57 -5.55 -9.89 -13.14
C ALA A 57 -5.25 -8.41 -13.48
N ARG A 58 -5.92 -7.85 -14.48
CA ARG A 58 -5.77 -6.43 -14.86
C ARG A 58 -6.12 -5.49 -13.70
N ASN A 59 -7.24 -5.72 -13.02
CA ASN A 59 -7.67 -4.87 -11.92
C ASN A 59 -6.77 -5.03 -10.68
N SER A 60 -6.25 -6.23 -10.42
CA SER A 60 -5.25 -6.49 -9.38
C SER A 60 -3.91 -5.83 -9.67
N ILE A 61 -3.45 -5.81 -10.93
CA ILE A 61 -2.22 -5.11 -11.34
C ILE A 61 -2.40 -3.60 -11.22
N ASN A 62 -3.57 -3.06 -11.56
CA ASN A 62 -3.87 -1.65 -11.32
C ASN A 62 -3.78 -1.33 -9.82
N LEU A 63 -4.38 -2.16 -8.96
CA LEU A 63 -4.28 -2.01 -7.50
C LEU A 63 -2.83 -2.08 -7.01
N PHE A 64 -2.04 -3.02 -7.54
CA PHE A 64 -0.62 -3.13 -7.24
C PHE A 64 0.11 -1.82 -7.55
N MET A 65 -0.08 -1.25 -8.74
CA MET A 65 0.57 0.00 -9.14
C MET A 65 0.14 1.19 -8.27
N ILE A 66 -1.17 1.30 -7.97
CA ILE A 66 -1.71 2.33 -7.08
C ILE A 66 -1.05 2.25 -5.71
N ASN A 67 -0.98 1.06 -5.11
CA ASN A 67 -0.39 0.85 -3.79
C ASN A 67 1.13 1.04 -3.81
N PHE A 68 1.81 0.56 -4.84
CA PHE A 68 3.25 0.73 -5.04
C PHE A 68 3.64 2.21 -5.03
N VAL A 69 3.01 3.03 -5.87
CA VAL A 69 3.29 4.48 -5.94
C VAL A 69 2.92 5.19 -4.63
N THR A 70 1.85 4.76 -3.96
CA THR A 70 1.42 5.35 -2.69
C THR A 70 2.48 5.17 -1.61
N PHE A 71 2.94 3.93 -1.41
CA PHE A 71 3.92 3.61 -0.38
C PHE A 71 5.36 3.94 -0.77
N ALA A 72 5.63 4.15 -2.06
CA ALA A 72 6.86 4.78 -2.52
C ALA A 72 6.99 6.22 -1.97
N CYS A 73 5.87 6.93 -1.80
CA CYS A 73 5.85 8.32 -1.29
C CYS A 73 5.55 8.40 0.22
N PHE A 74 4.64 7.59 0.71
CA PHE A 74 4.19 7.58 2.10
C PHE A 74 4.78 6.37 2.86
N PRO A 75 5.39 6.54 4.06
CA PRO A 75 5.53 7.77 4.85
C PRO A 75 6.87 8.50 4.64
N SER A 76 7.91 7.84 4.12
CA SER A 76 9.29 8.35 4.23
C SER A 76 9.54 9.65 3.47
N ILE A 77 9.04 9.79 2.23
CA ILE A 77 9.26 11.01 1.45
C ILE A 77 8.45 12.17 2.04
N LEU A 78 7.17 11.90 2.33
CA LEU A 78 6.25 12.91 2.86
C LEU A 78 6.67 13.46 4.23
N ASN A 79 7.25 12.61 5.09
CA ASN A 79 7.69 13.02 6.43
C ASN A 79 8.94 13.93 6.41
N GLU A 80 9.70 13.96 5.31
CA GLU A 80 10.90 14.78 5.18
C GLU A 80 10.64 16.12 4.50
N ILE A 81 9.38 16.43 4.19
CA ILE A 81 8.98 17.72 3.65
C ILE A 81 8.83 18.72 4.80
N GLU A 82 9.70 19.73 4.81
CA GLU A 82 9.70 20.76 5.86
C GLU A 82 8.89 21.99 5.43
N PRO A 83 8.12 22.61 6.35
CA PRO A 83 7.42 23.86 6.06
C PRO A 83 8.41 25.01 5.83
N SER A 84 8.15 25.84 4.81
CA SER A 84 8.94 27.05 4.51
C SER A 84 8.85 28.09 5.64
N GLN A 85 9.98 28.77 5.92
CA GLN A 85 10.12 29.79 6.98
C GLN A 85 9.19 31.01 6.77
N GLU A 86 8.79 31.33 5.54
CA GLU A 86 7.90 32.46 5.22
C GLU A 86 6.44 32.27 5.70
N SER A 87 5.99 31.04 5.97
CA SER A 87 4.63 30.77 6.48
C SER A 87 4.58 30.70 8.01
N ALA A 88 5.49 31.41 8.69
CA ALA A 88 5.56 31.50 10.14
C ALA A 88 4.39 32.24 10.81
N SER A 89 3.36 32.68 10.09
CA SER A 89 2.22 33.43 10.68
C SER A 89 0.90 32.63 10.78
N TYR A 90 0.84 31.40 10.27
CA TYR A 90 -0.40 30.60 10.20
C TYR A 90 -0.39 29.32 11.05
N TYR A 91 0.52 29.22 12.03
CA TYR A 91 0.68 28.05 12.91
C TYR A 91 -0.41 27.97 14.00
N LEU A 92 -1.69 28.12 13.67
CA LEU A 92 -2.72 28.20 14.72
C LEU A 92 -3.08 26.85 15.38
N ILE A 93 -2.64 25.70 14.82
CA ILE A 93 -3.15 24.38 15.25
C ILE A 93 -2.05 23.33 15.53
N VAL A 94 -0.84 23.43 14.98
CA VAL A 94 0.21 22.38 15.13
C VAL A 94 1.60 22.97 15.35
N PRO A 95 2.38 22.50 16.36
CA PRO A 95 3.78 22.89 16.55
C PRO A 95 4.64 22.58 15.32
N LYS A 96 5.62 23.44 14.99
CA LYS A 96 6.54 23.28 13.84
C LYS A 96 7.16 21.87 13.75
N ASN A 97 7.47 21.27 14.89
CA ASN A 97 8.12 19.96 15.00
C ASN A 97 7.19 18.79 14.65
N CYS A 98 5.87 18.99 14.71
CA CYS A 98 4.88 17.94 14.46
C CYS A 98 4.15 18.12 13.12
N PHE A 99 4.39 19.22 12.41
CA PHE A 99 3.66 19.56 11.18
C PHE A 99 3.78 18.47 10.11
N SER A 100 5.01 17.97 9.90
CA SER A 100 5.28 16.95 8.89
C SER A 100 4.60 15.61 9.23
N VAL A 101 4.71 15.17 10.48
CA VAL A 101 4.08 13.94 10.97
C VAL A 101 2.54 14.04 10.90
N VAL A 102 1.97 15.17 11.31
CA VAL A 102 0.51 15.39 11.27
C VAL A 102 0.01 15.42 9.83
N THR A 103 0.69 16.13 8.93
CA THR A 103 0.29 16.17 7.51
C THR A 103 0.47 14.81 6.84
N THR A 104 1.54 14.10 7.16
CA THR A 104 1.82 12.79 6.58
C THR A 104 0.81 11.77 7.06
N PHE A 105 0.56 11.60 8.36
CA PHE A 105 -0.31 10.53 8.86
C PHE A 105 -1.78 10.92 8.98
N LEU A 106 -2.10 12.10 9.53
CA LEU A 106 -3.47 12.49 9.82
C LEU A 106 -4.19 12.99 8.57
N VAL A 107 -3.59 13.93 7.84
CA VAL A 107 -4.21 14.49 6.63
C VAL A 107 -4.35 13.41 5.57
N PHE A 108 -3.26 12.70 5.23
CA PHE A 108 -3.33 11.59 4.28
C PHE A 108 -4.32 10.50 4.72
N GLY A 109 -4.32 10.12 6.01
CA GLY A 109 -5.20 9.08 6.54
C GLY A 109 -6.70 9.43 6.41
N ILE A 110 -7.08 10.66 6.77
CA ILE A 110 -8.47 11.14 6.64
C ILE A 110 -8.88 11.19 5.16
N PHE A 111 -8.02 11.72 4.30
CA PHE A 111 -8.32 11.85 2.88
C PHE A 111 -8.36 10.51 2.15
N MET A 112 -7.51 9.56 2.54
CA MET A 112 -7.55 8.16 2.08
C MET A 112 -8.90 7.51 2.43
N LEU A 113 -9.36 7.68 3.67
CA LEU A 113 -10.67 7.19 4.10
C LEU A 113 -11.81 7.84 3.30
N LEU A 114 -11.75 9.16 3.08
CA LEU A 114 -12.74 9.87 2.28
C LEU A 114 -12.79 9.35 0.83
N GLY A 115 -11.62 9.08 0.23
CA GLY A 115 -11.53 8.45 -1.08
C GLY A 115 -12.23 7.08 -1.14
N ASN A 116 -12.02 6.24 -0.13
CA ASN A 116 -12.67 4.92 -0.03
C ASN A 116 -14.20 5.04 0.04
N ILE A 117 -14.72 6.00 0.80
CA ILE A 117 -16.16 6.26 0.91
C ILE A 117 -16.71 6.76 -0.43
N LEU A 118 -15.98 7.67 -1.09
CA LEU A 118 -16.37 8.25 -2.37
C LEU A 118 -16.48 7.19 -3.47
N ALA A 119 -15.61 6.16 -3.45
CA ALA A 119 -15.66 5.04 -4.40
C ALA A 119 -16.96 4.21 -4.30
N ASN A 120 -17.59 4.18 -3.13
CA ASN A 120 -18.87 3.50 -2.97
C ASN A 120 -20.03 4.31 -3.61
N HIS A 121 -19.94 5.64 -3.56
CA HIS A 121 -20.99 6.53 -4.04
C HIS A 121 -20.86 6.86 -5.54
N ILE A 122 -19.66 7.19 -6.01
CA ILE A 122 -19.37 7.60 -7.39
C ILE A 122 -18.58 6.48 -8.07
N LYS A 123 -19.17 5.83 -9.08
CA LYS A 123 -18.53 4.75 -9.84
C LYS A 123 -18.09 5.26 -11.21
N ILE A 124 -16.77 5.29 -11.45
CA ILE A 124 -16.17 5.61 -12.76
C ILE A 124 -16.05 4.35 -13.61
N ASN A 125 -16.19 4.45 -14.92
CA ASN A 125 -16.06 3.30 -15.83
C ASN A 125 -14.76 2.51 -15.61
N GLU A 126 -14.85 1.18 -15.54
CA GLU A 126 -13.71 0.25 -15.32
C GLU A 126 -12.56 0.48 -16.32
N LYS A 127 -12.90 0.84 -17.57
CA LYS A 127 -11.94 1.10 -18.65
C LYS A 127 -11.08 2.35 -18.45
N ILE A 128 -11.48 3.26 -17.55
CA ILE A 128 -10.78 4.53 -17.31
C ILE A 128 -9.84 4.43 -16.10
N VAL A 129 -9.98 3.40 -15.25
CA VAL A 129 -9.25 3.25 -13.98
C VAL A 129 -7.73 3.21 -14.15
N TRP A 130 -7.22 2.74 -15.29
CA TRP A 130 -5.77 2.68 -15.54
C TRP A 130 -5.14 4.07 -15.74
N ILE A 131 -5.89 5.02 -16.30
CA ILE A 131 -5.40 6.38 -16.61
C ILE A 131 -4.97 7.11 -15.33
N PRO A 132 -5.82 7.27 -14.30
CA PRO A 132 -5.43 7.94 -13.08
C PRO A 132 -4.38 7.12 -12.31
N SER A 133 -4.34 5.79 -12.42
CA SER A 133 -3.28 4.97 -11.81
C SER A 133 -1.89 5.31 -12.37
N VAL A 134 -1.75 5.45 -13.68
CA VAL A 134 -0.47 5.84 -14.33
C VAL A 134 -0.16 7.31 -14.06
N ALA A 135 -1.17 8.18 -14.05
CA ALA A 135 -1.00 9.58 -13.68
C ALA A 135 -0.41 9.75 -12.27
N ARG A 136 -0.56 8.76 -11.36
CA ARG A 136 0.04 8.85 -10.03
C ARG A 136 1.56 8.82 -10.02
N ILE A 137 2.19 8.26 -11.07
CA ILE A 137 3.64 8.29 -11.22
C ILE A 137 4.13 9.75 -11.29
N LEU A 138 3.32 10.68 -11.81
CA LEU A 138 3.64 12.10 -11.87
C LEU A 138 3.65 12.78 -10.49
N PHE A 139 2.99 12.21 -9.48
CA PHE A 139 3.08 12.75 -8.11
C PHE A 139 4.45 12.50 -7.47
N ILE A 140 5.16 11.44 -7.88
CA ILE A 140 6.51 11.12 -7.37
C ILE A 140 7.49 12.29 -7.61
N PRO A 141 7.75 12.74 -8.86
CA PRO A 141 8.65 13.88 -9.08
C PRO A 141 8.08 15.17 -8.47
N PHE A 142 6.76 15.34 -8.41
CA PHE A 142 6.15 16.51 -7.78
C PHE A 142 6.51 16.63 -6.30
N PHE A 143 6.41 15.54 -5.53
CA PHE A 143 6.79 15.55 -4.10
C PHE A 143 8.28 15.81 -3.89
N PHE A 144 9.14 15.43 -4.84
CA PHE A 144 10.58 15.77 -4.79
C PHE A 144 10.87 17.25 -5.11
N PHE A 145 10.06 17.89 -5.95
CA PHE A 145 10.17 19.34 -6.21
C PHE A 145 9.53 20.20 -5.11
N CYS A 146 8.73 19.61 -4.21
CA CYS A 146 8.33 20.24 -2.95
C CYS A 146 9.53 20.38 -2.00
N ASN A 147 9.36 21.07 -0.87
CA ASN A 147 10.46 21.41 0.05
C ASN A 147 11.02 20.20 0.83
N TYR A 148 11.60 19.24 0.11
CA TYR A 148 12.22 18.03 0.59
C TYR A 148 13.63 18.32 1.11
N ARG A 149 13.88 18.03 2.39
CA ARG A 149 15.17 18.21 3.12
C ARG A 149 15.88 19.55 2.84
N THR A 150 15.56 20.58 3.61
CA THR A 150 16.17 21.93 3.50
C THR A 150 17.70 21.94 3.70
N ASN A 151 18.26 20.94 4.39
CA ASN A 151 19.68 20.91 4.78
C ASN A 151 20.64 20.18 3.81
N VAL A 152 20.15 19.46 2.79
CA VAL A 152 20.98 18.62 1.87
C VAL A 152 20.69 18.91 0.38
N ARG A 153 20.06 20.05 0.09
CA ARG A 153 19.23 20.26 -1.11
C ARG A 153 19.99 20.56 -2.40
N THR A 154 19.62 19.90 -3.51
CA THR A 154 20.15 20.23 -4.85
C THR A 154 19.14 20.56 -5.99
N PHE A 155 17.82 20.45 -5.81
CA PHE A 155 16.83 20.86 -6.84
C PHE A 155 16.13 22.19 -6.46
N PRO A 156 15.68 23.05 -7.39
CA PRO A 156 15.00 24.31 -7.08
C PRO A 156 13.59 24.12 -6.51
N VAL A 157 13.18 24.95 -5.53
CA VAL A 157 11.84 24.90 -4.90
C VAL A 157 10.85 25.55 -5.84
N PHE A 158 9.84 24.83 -6.34
CA PHE A 158 8.77 25.43 -7.13
C PHE A 158 7.50 25.72 -6.31
N VAL A 159 7.33 25.09 -5.14
CA VAL A 159 6.14 25.24 -4.30
C VAL A 159 6.54 25.60 -2.87
N THR A 160 6.46 26.88 -2.53
CA THR A 160 6.76 27.42 -1.20
C THR A 160 5.52 27.54 -0.30
N ASN A 161 4.32 27.35 -0.85
CA ASN A 161 3.05 27.53 -0.14
C ASN A 161 2.58 26.24 0.56
N GLN A 162 2.41 26.31 1.89
CA GLN A 162 1.98 25.19 2.74
C GLN A 162 0.60 24.64 2.37
N TRP A 163 -0.32 25.50 1.92
CA TRP A 163 -1.68 25.08 1.53
C TRP A 163 -1.68 24.21 0.28
N ILE A 164 -0.76 24.47 -0.65
CA ILE A 164 -0.61 23.67 -1.88
C ILE A 164 -0.05 22.28 -1.52
N LEU A 165 0.89 22.21 -0.57
CA LEU A 165 1.40 20.93 -0.07
C LEU A 165 0.27 20.10 0.57
N ILE A 166 -0.46 20.68 1.53
CA ILE A 166 -1.56 20.00 2.23
C ILE A 166 -2.64 19.55 1.22
N SER A 167 -3.01 20.42 0.27
CA SER A 167 -3.98 20.10 -0.78
C SER A 167 -3.49 18.96 -1.66
N THR A 168 -2.21 18.95 -2.05
CA THR A 168 -1.63 17.88 -2.86
C THR A 168 -1.60 16.55 -2.11
N VAL A 169 -1.18 16.55 -0.84
CA VAL A 169 -1.21 15.34 0.01
C VAL A 169 -2.64 14.82 0.16
N GLY A 170 -3.61 15.73 0.34
CA GLY A 170 -5.03 15.38 0.39
C GLY A 170 -5.55 14.78 -0.92
N LEU A 171 -5.24 15.39 -2.06
CA LEU A 171 -5.58 14.87 -3.39
C LEU A 171 -4.92 13.52 -3.65
N PHE A 172 -3.67 13.35 -3.23
CA PHE A 172 -2.94 12.10 -3.32
C PHE A 172 -3.56 10.99 -2.46
N GLY A 173 -4.02 11.32 -1.25
CA GLY A 173 -4.77 10.42 -0.38
C GLY A 173 -6.13 10.02 -0.96
N ILE A 174 -6.96 11.01 -1.35
CA ILE A 174 -8.29 10.77 -1.94
C ILE A 174 -8.17 9.89 -3.19
N SER A 175 -7.27 10.22 -4.11
CA SER A 175 -7.10 9.46 -5.34
C SER A 175 -6.65 8.02 -5.07
N GLY A 176 -5.75 7.81 -4.10
CA GLY A 176 -5.32 6.46 -3.72
C GLY A 176 -6.42 5.61 -3.13
N GLY A 177 -7.21 6.15 -2.21
CA GLY A 177 -8.33 5.43 -1.60
C GLY A 177 -9.44 5.15 -2.61
N TYR A 178 -9.78 6.17 -3.41
CA TYR A 178 -10.81 6.05 -4.43
C TYR A 178 -10.51 4.93 -5.44
N LEU A 179 -9.30 4.93 -6.02
CA LEU A 179 -8.93 3.95 -7.05
C LEU A 179 -8.70 2.55 -6.49
N SER A 180 -8.15 2.43 -5.28
CA SER A 180 -7.90 1.12 -4.65
C SER A 180 -9.21 0.39 -4.35
N SER A 181 -10.17 1.08 -3.70
CA SER A 181 -11.51 0.56 -3.42
C SER A 181 -12.27 0.17 -4.70
N LEU A 182 -12.15 0.99 -5.75
CA LEU A 182 -12.77 0.74 -7.04
C LEU A 182 -12.19 -0.52 -7.72
N SER A 183 -10.87 -0.70 -7.67
CA SER A 183 -10.18 -1.85 -8.26
C SER A 183 -10.58 -3.17 -7.61
N ILE A 184 -10.69 -3.20 -6.27
CA ILE A 184 -11.16 -4.37 -5.52
C ILE A 184 -12.64 -4.66 -5.85
N THR A 185 -13.46 -3.61 -5.92
CA THR A 185 -14.88 -3.73 -6.26
C THR A 185 -15.11 -4.26 -7.68
N TYR A 186 -14.30 -3.86 -8.66
CA TYR A 186 -14.40 -4.38 -10.03
C TYR A 186 -13.86 -5.80 -10.17
N SER A 187 -12.81 -6.16 -9.42
CA SER A 187 -12.30 -7.53 -9.37
C SER A 187 -13.37 -8.49 -8.85
N THR A 188 -14.00 -8.16 -7.72
CA THR A 188 -15.04 -8.99 -7.08
C THR A 188 -16.34 -9.10 -7.88
N LYS A 189 -16.73 -8.05 -8.63
CA LYS A 189 -17.92 -8.06 -9.50
C LYS A 189 -17.77 -8.87 -10.79
N THR A 190 -16.55 -9.25 -11.15
CA THR A 190 -16.28 -10.02 -12.36
C THR A 190 -16.68 -11.51 -12.21
N VAL A 191 -16.84 -11.97 -10.97
CA VAL A 191 -17.20 -13.36 -10.64
C VAL A 191 -18.57 -13.45 -9.96
N SER A 192 -19.11 -14.67 -9.90
CA SER A 192 -20.33 -14.96 -9.16
C SER A 192 -20.16 -14.71 -7.65
N LEU A 193 -21.25 -14.43 -6.93
CA LEU A 193 -21.18 -14.05 -5.51
C LEU A 193 -20.52 -15.14 -4.66
N SER A 194 -20.73 -16.41 -5.03
CA SER A 194 -20.10 -17.56 -4.36
C SER A 194 -18.56 -17.50 -4.37
N LYS A 195 -17.94 -16.98 -5.44
CA LYS A 195 -16.47 -16.93 -5.61
C LYS A 195 -15.85 -15.56 -5.32
N SER A 196 -16.68 -14.54 -5.11
CA SER A 196 -16.26 -13.15 -4.90
C SER A 196 -15.29 -12.99 -3.72
N HIS A 197 -15.51 -13.72 -2.62
CA HIS A 197 -14.65 -13.66 -1.44
C HIS A 197 -13.20 -14.11 -1.74
N VAL A 198 -13.02 -15.18 -2.52
CA VAL A 198 -11.69 -15.66 -2.90
C VAL A 198 -10.98 -14.64 -3.80
N VAL A 199 -11.71 -14.01 -4.73
CA VAL A 199 -11.15 -12.96 -5.59
C VAL A 199 -10.77 -11.72 -4.78
N PHE A 200 -11.57 -11.33 -3.79
CA PHE A 200 -11.24 -10.25 -2.87
C PHE A 200 -9.91 -10.53 -2.15
N MET A 201 -9.75 -11.74 -1.61
CA MET A 201 -8.52 -12.15 -0.91
C MET A 201 -7.31 -12.09 -1.83
N LEU A 202 -7.40 -12.65 -3.05
CA LEU A 202 -6.31 -12.64 -4.02
C LEU A 202 -5.93 -11.22 -4.46
N THR A 203 -6.93 -10.38 -4.74
CA THR A 203 -6.73 -8.99 -5.16
C THR A 203 -6.05 -8.19 -4.05
N SER A 204 -6.50 -8.37 -2.81
CA SER A 204 -5.91 -7.69 -1.64
C SER A 204 -4.48 -8.15 -1.38
N PHE A 205 -4.20 -9.45 -1.50
CA PHE A 205 -2.85 -10.00 -1.37
C PHE A 205 -1.87 -9.38 -2.36
N ILE A 206 -2.25 -9.30 -3.64
CA ILE A 206 -1.44 -8.62 -4.68
C ILE A 206 -1.27 -7.14 -4.33
N GLY A 207 -2.33 -6.49 -3.84
CA GLY A 207 -2.26 -5.11 -3.36
C GLY A 207 -1.24 -4.91 -2.24
N SER A 208 -1.16 -5.83 -1.28
CA SER A 208 -0.17 -5.82 -0.18
C SER A 208 1.26 -6.10 -0.65
N LEU A 209 1.47 -6.95 -1.66
CA LEU A 209 2.80 -7.07 -2.28
C LEU A 209 3.27 -5.74 -2.87
N GLY A 210 2.36 -5.00 -3.49
CA GLY A 210 2.63 -3.65 -3.98
C GLY A 210 3.09 -2.68 -2.89
N THR A 211 2.49 -2.74 -1.69
CA THR A 211 2.89 -1.87 -0.58
C THR A 211 4.30 -2.19 -0.08
N VAL A 212 4.65 -3.47 0.04
CA VAL A 212 5.98 -3.90 0.51
C VAL A 212 7.06 -3.50 -0.50
N ILE A 213 6.83 -3.77 -1.78
CA ILE A 213 7.79 -3.42 -2.85
C ILE A 213 7.93 -1.90 -2.95
N GLY A 214 6.82 -1.16 -2.81
CA GLY A 214 6.83 0.31 -2.79
C GLY A 214 7.70 0.87 -1.67
N TYR A 215 7.58 0.32 -0.45
CA TYR A 215 8.39 0.75 0.70
C TYR A 215 9.89 0.50 0.51
N ILE A 216 10.27 -0.67 -0.04
CA ILE A 216 11.66 -0.99 -0.36
C ILE A 216 12.21 -0.02 -1.42
N PHE A 217 11.40 0.25 -2.44
CA PHE A 217 11.77 1.18 -3.53
C PHE A 217 12.03 2.60 -3.02
N THR A 218 11.31 3.05 -2.00
CA THR A 218 11.55 4.37 -1.37
C THR A 218 12.98 4.52 -0.88
N SER A 219 13.56 3.49 -0.24
CA SER A 219 14.94 3.54 0.24
C SER A 219 15.92 3.74 -0.92
N THR A 220 15.75 2.96 -1.99
CA THR A 220 16.58 3.07 -3.19
C THR A 220 16.42 4.42 -3.88
N LEU A 221 15.20 4.99 -3.91
CA LEU A 221 14.98 6.33 -4.45
C LEU A 221 15.75 7.41 -3.68
N ILE A 222 15.74 7.34 -2.34
CA ILE A 222 16.48 8.28 -1.49
C ILE A 222 17.98 8.17 -1.78
N ASP A 223 18.53 6.95 -1.84
CA ASP A 223 19.94 6.72 -2.15
C ASP A 223 20.32 7.25 -3.55
N ILE A 224 19.45 7.06 -4.56
CA ILE A 224 19.68 7.58 -5.91
C ILE A 224 19.70 9.11 -5.89
N ILE A 225 18.83 9.74 -5.13
CA ILE A 225 18.72 11.21 -5.06
C ILE A 225 19.93 11.81 -4.34
N ASP A 226 20.35 11.20 -3.24
CA ASP A 226 21.53 11.63 -2.49
C ASP A 226 22.82 11.47 -3.34
N ASN A 227 22.87 10.46 -4.22
CA ASN A 227 24.00 10.23 -5.13
C ASN A 227 23.93 11.02 -6.45
N CYS A 228 22.75 11.33 -6.98
CA CYS A 228 22.55 12.07 -8.24
C CYS A 228 22.38 13.59 -8.03
N GLY A 229 22.43 14.08 -6.80
CA GLY A 229 22.43 15.51 -6.49
C GLY A 229 23.74 16.20 -6.91
N PRO A 230 23.70 17.36 -7.60
CA PRO A 230 24.88 18.18 -7.91
C PRO A 230 25.77 18.62 -6.72
N LEU A 231 25.39 18.39 -5.46
CA LEU A 231 26.20 18.77 -4.29
C LEU A 231 27.18 17.68 -3.83
N THR A 232 26.96 16.42 -4.19
CA THR A 232 27.93 15.35 -3.95
C THR A 232 29.19 15.55 -4.80
N ALA A 233 29.08 16.21 -5.97
CA ALA A 233 30.22 16.61 -6.80
C ALA A 233 31.15 17.64 -6.15
N LEU A 234 30.72 18.36 -5.10
CA LEU A 234 31.57 19.29 -4.35
C LEU A 234 32.09 18.71 -3.02
N GLN A 235 31.47 17.68 -2.45
CA GLN A 235 32.00 16.94 -1.29
C GLN A 235 32.95 15.79 -1.69
N LEU A 236 32.81 15.23 -2.90
CA LEU A 236 33.73 14.23 -3.47
C LEU A 236 35.10 14.78 -3.87
N SER A 237 35.29 16.10 -3.89
CA SER A 237 36.63 16.68 -4.09
C SER A 237 37.56 16.51 -2.87
N GLY A 238 37.08 15.95 -1.75
CA GLY A 238 37.81 15.93 -0.48
C GLY A 238 37.98 14.60 0.25
N LYS A 239 37.31 13.50 -0.12
CA LYS A 239 37.52 12.20 0.54
C LYS A 239 37.53 11.03 -0.44
N PRO A 240 38.59 10.20 -0.45
CA PRO A 240 38.70 9.10 -1.39
C PRO A 240 37.74 7.97 -1.04
N ILE A 241 37.13 7.42 -2.10
CA ILE A 241 36.19 6.29 -2.22
C ILE A 241 36.53 5.04 -1.37
N ILE A 242 37.74 4.97 -0.79
CA ILE A 242 38.26 3.85 0.00
C ILE A 242 37.63 3.79 1.41
N GLU A 243 37.33 4.93 2.06
CA GLU A 243 36.71 4.94 3.41
C GLU A 243 35.26 4.45 3.39
N THR A 244 34.51 4.74 2.32
CA THR A 244 33.10 4.31 2.19
C THR A 244 32.98 2.81 1.99
N ILE A 245 33.89 2.19 1.23
CA ILE A 245 33.91 0.74 1.03
C ILE A 245 34.33 0.01 2.32
N ALA A 246 35.26 0.57 3.10
CA ALA A 246 35.69 0.00 4.38
C ALA A 246 34.53 -0.05 5.39
N ASN A 247 33.80 1.06 5.56
CA ASN A 247 32.70 1.14 6.54
C ASN A 247 31.49 0.25 6.17
N VAL A 248 31.19 0.09 4.87
CA VAL A 248 30.12 -0.81 4.43
C VAL A 248 30.50 -2.28 4.66
N THR A 249 31.76 -2.63 4.45
CA THR A 249 32.25 -3.99 4.70
C THR A 249 32.24 -4.31 6.20
N GLU A 250 32.61 -3.34 7.05
CA GLU A 250 32.60 -3.50 8.51
C GLU A 250 31.16 -3.60 9.07
N LEU A 251 30.21 -2.81 8.54
CA LEU A 251 28.79 -2.88 8.91
C LEU A 251 28.13 -4.20 8.50
N ILE A 252 28.45 -4.73 7.32
CA ILE A 252 27.98 -6.04 6.86
C ILE A 252 28.59 -7.15 7.72
N THR A 253 29.88 -7.06 8.05
CA THR A 253 30.56 -8.07 8.88
C THR A 253 30.02 -8.07 10.32
N SER A 254 29.73 -6.90 10.90
CA SER A 254 29.09 -6.76 12.21
C SER A 254 27.69 -7.39 12.24
N ASN A 255 26.84 -7.05 11.27
CA ASN A 255 25.47 -7.56 11.22
C ASN A 255 25.41 -9.08 10.96
N VAL A 256 26.31 -9.61 10.13
CA VAL A 256 26.40 -11.06 9.90
C VAL A 256 26.91 -11.80 11.14
N THR A 257 27.87 -11.23 11.87
CA THR A 257 28.40 -11.84 13.11
C THR A 257 27.34 -11.85 14.21
N GLU A 258 26.52 -10.80 14.32
CA GLU A 258 25.41 -10.74 15.27
C GLU A 258 24.31 -11.78 14.96
N ILE A 259 23.98 -11.98 13.67
CA ILE A 259 23.02 -13.02 13.23
C ILE A 259 23.55 -14.43 13.50
N ILE A 260 24.85 -14.69 13.26
CA ILE A 260 25.48 -15.99 13.55
C ILE A 260 25.48 -16.26 15.07
N ASN A 261 25.74 -15.24 15.88
CA ASN A 261 25.78 -15.39 17.33
C ASN A 261 24.39 -15.65 17.94
N VAL A 262 23.33 -15.03 17.41
CA VAL A 262 21.93 -15.29 17.82
C VAL A 262 21.51 -16.73 17.47
N ASN A 263 21.92 -17.25 16.32
CA ASN A 263 21.61 -18.63 15.93
C ASN A 263 22.35 -19.65 16.82
N ASN A 264 23.62 -19.39 17.16
CA ASN A 264 24.38 -20.23 18.08
C ASN A 264 23.81 -20.23 19.51
N ILE A 265 23.26 -19.10 19.97
CA ILE A 265 22.58 -19.01 21.28
C ILE A 265 21.25 -19.78 21.25
N SER A 266 20.51 -19.72 20.15
CA SER A 266 19.28 -20.52 19.96
C SER A 266 19.57 -22.03 20.00
N ASP A 267 20.65 -22.48 19.37
CA ASP A 267 21.06 -23.88 19.36
C ASP A 267 21.61 -24.34 20.72
N ALA A 268 22.34 -23.48 21.43
CA ALA A 268 22.79 -23.74 22.80
C ALA A 268 21.62 -23.88 23.77
N ILE A 269 20.61 -22.99 23.69
CA ILE A 269 19.40 -23.06 24.53
C ILE A 269 18.60 -24.34 24.25
N ASN A 270 18.45 -24.75 22.99
CA ASN A 270 17.77 -26.00 22.65
C ASN A 270 18.50 -27.24 23.19
N THR A 271 19.84 -27.22 23.16
CA THR A 271 20.66 -28.33 23.66
C THR A 271 20.61 -28.42 25.20
N THR A 272 20.62 -27.28 25.89
CA THR A 272 20.47 -27.20 27.37
C THR A 272 19.05 -27.58 27.83
N MET A 273 18.01 -27.22 27.08
CA MET A 273 16.65 -27.66 27.38
C MET A 273 16.49 -29.18 27.21
N GLN A 274 17.06 -29.79 26.16
CA GLN A 274 17.01 -31.24 25.98
C GLN A 274 17.77 -32.02 27.07
N THR A 275 18.92 -31.51 27.53
CA THR A 275 19.67 -32.16 28.62
C THR A 275 18.94 -32.05 29.95
N THR A 276 18.25 -30.93 30.21
CA THR A 276 17.46 -30.72 31.43
C THR A 276 16.21 -31.63 31.46
N ILE A 277 15.54 -31.81 30.32
CA ILE A 277 14.39 -32.72 30.18
C ILE A 277 14.82 -34.18 30.39
N ASN A 278 15.96 -34.59 29.84
CA ASN A 278 16.46 -35.96 29.99
C ASN A 278 16.92 -36.27 31.42
N SER A 279 17.38 -35.28 32.20
CA SER A 279 17.73 -35.47 33.61
C SER A 279 16.54 -35.46 34.58
N THR A 280 15.34 -35.06 34.15
CA THR A 280 14.11 -35.09 34.97
C THR A 280 13.22 -36.30 34.71
N LEU A 281 13.55 -37.12 33.70
CA LEU A 281 12.84 -38.36 33.33
C LEU A 281 13.56 -39.65 33.80
N LEU A 282 14.61 -39.52 34.60
CA LEU A 282 15.27 -40.60 35.37
C LEU A 282 15.04 -40.37 36.87
#